data_AF-A0AAX3M790-F1
#
_entry.id   AF-A0AAX3M790-F1
#
_cell.length_a   1.000
_cell.length_b   1.000
_cell.length_c   1.000
_cell.angle_alpha   90.00
_cell.angle_beta   90.00
_cell.angle_gamma   90.00
#
_symmetry.space_group_name_H-M   'P 1'
#
loop_
_entity.id
_entity.type
_entity.pdbx_description
1 polymer ?
#
loop_
_entity_poly.entity_id
_entity_poly.type
_entity_poly.pdbx_seq_one_letter_code
_entity_poly.pdbx_strand_id
1 'polypeptide(L)'
;MKLCMIILVIAILISGCSNYQEVSGNTKNWSVKVTEIPPQENTEMVQTTIQYIGKEDSINDFKFKLVSDAISVSGTDSAPSLPFNTTISTNPKTSDPFSKPIKLTIEWNNQIEEMTLQQ
;
A
#
# COMPACT_ATOMS: atom_id res chain seq x y z
N MET A 1 46.36 4.58 25.57
CA MET A 1 44.99 5.07 25.91
C MET A 1 44.25 5.73 24.73
N LYS A 2 44.57 5.43 23.45
CA LYS A 2 43.89 6.06 22.30
C LYS A 2 43.30 5.07 21.28
N LEU A 3 43.60 3.78 21.40
CA LEU A 3 43.15 2.75 20.44
C LEU A 3 41.77 2.16 20.80
N CYS A 4 41.37 2.18 22.08
CA CYS A 4 40.08 1.60 22.50
C CYS A 4 38.86 2.50 22.24
N MET A 5 39.05 3.79 21.96
CA MET A 5 37.94 4.74 21.81
C MET A 5 37.34 4.76 20.39
N ILE A 6 38.08 4.28 19.39
CA ILE A 6 37.64 4.29 17.98
C ILE A 6 36.74 3.08 17.68
N ILE A 7 36.93 1.96 18.37
CA ILE A 7 36.16 0.72 18.14
C ILE A 7 34.73 0.83 18.72
N LEU A 8 34.52 1.66 19.75
CA LEU A 8 33.21 1.82 20.40
C LEU A 8 32.20 2.64 19.57
N VAL A 9 32.68 3.46 18.61
CA VAL A 9 31.82 4.35 17.81
C VAL A 9 31.24 3.65 16.57
N ILE A 10 31.85 2.55 16.11
CA ILE A 10 31.41 1.83 14.89
C ILE A 10 30.17 0.95 15.15
N ALA A 11 29.85 0.63 16.40
CA ALA A 11 28.74 -0.26 16.76
C ALA A 11 27.34 0.36 16.67
N ILE A 12 27.22 1.69 16.47
CA ILE A 12 25.93 2.40 16.57
C ILE A 12 25.27 2.65 15.20
N LEU A 13 25.90 2.24 14.10
CA LEU A 13 25.37 2.49 12.74
C LEU A 13 24.53 1.34 12.15
N ILE A 14 24.31 0.26 12.89
CA ILE A 14 23.36 -0.79 12.47
C ILE A 14 21.94 -0.33 12.80
N SER A 15 21.51 0.76 12.17
CA SER A 15 20.09 1.09 12.07
C SER A 15 19.46 -0.01 11.23
N GLY A 16 18.71 -0.88 11.89
CA GLY A 16 17.86 -1.85 11.21
C GLY A 16 16.85 -1.10 10.37
N CYS A 17 17.16 -0.88 9.09
CA CYS A 17 16.13 -0.64 8.09
C CYS A 17 15.26 -1.89 8.10
N SER A 18 14.07 -1.79 8.67
CA SER A 18 13.06 -2.80 8.46
C SER A 18 12.70 -2.77 6.97
N ASN A 19 13.08 -3.83 6.23
CA ASN A 19 13.00 -3.93 4.77
C ASN A 19 11.58 -4.18 4.27
N TYR A 20 10.56 -3.47 4.78
CA TYR A 20 9.20 -3.65 4.30
C TYR A 20 9.06 -3.03 2.91
N GLN A 21 8.54 -3.81 1.98
CA GLN A 21 8.32 -3.35 0.62
C GLN A 21 7.07 -2.44 0.55
N GLU A 22 7.15 -1.40 -0.26
CA GLU A 22 6.04 -0.49 -0.53
C GLU A 22 6.01 -0.15 -2.02
N VAL A 23 4.80 -0.08 -2.59
CA VAL A 23 4.54 0.58 -3.88
C VAL A 23 3.41 1.58 -3.71
N SER A 24 3.48 2.67 -4.47
CA SER A 24 2.45 3.72 -4.43
C SER A 24 2.21 4.29 -5.82
N GLY A 25 1.04 4.91 -6.00
CA GLY A 25 0.65 5.48 -7.27
C GLY A 25 -0.57 6.37 -7.12
N ASN A 26 -0.67 7.34 -8.03
CA ASN A 26 -1.74 8.31 -8.04
C ASN A 26 -2.42 8.33 -9.41
N THR A 27 -3.73 8.55 -9.40
CA THR A 27 -4.46 9.05 -10.57
C THR A 27 -4.81 10.52 -10.35
N LYS A 28 -5.76 11.05 -11.13
CA LYS A 28 -6.26 12.42 -10.95
C LYS A 28 -6.96 12.59 -9.60
N ASN A 29 -7.70 11.57 -9.14
CA ASN A 29 -8.57 11.69 -7.96
C ASN A 29 -8.22 10.73 -6.83
N TRP A 30 -7.25 9.82 -7.03
CA TRP A 30 -6.94 8.77 -6.07
C TRP A 30 -5.45 8.70 -5.79
N SER A 31 -5.10 8.55 -4.51
CA SER A 31 -3.76 8.22 -4.03
C SER A 31 -3.81 6.84 -3.39
N VAL A 32 -2.90 5.96 -3.78
CA VAL A 32 -2.90 4.56 -3.35
C VAL A 32 -1.52 4.17 -2.87
N LYS A 33 -1.50 3.44 -1.77
CA LYS A 33 -0.30 2.85 -1.19
C LYS A 33 -0.55 1.39 -0.85
N VAL A 34 0.38 0.53 -1.22
CA VAL A 34 0.38 -0.89 -0.89
C VAL A 34 1.67 -1.19 -0.16
N THR A 35 1.58 -1.62 1.09
CA THR A 35 2.72 -1.80 1.99
C THR A 35 2.68 -3.18 2.61
N GLU A 36 3.83 -3.84 2.67
CA GLU A 36 4.03 -5.04 3.48
C GLU A 36 3.97 -4.67 4.96
N ILE A 37 3.11 -5.35 5.73
CA ILE A 37 3.03 -5.14 7.17
C ILE A 37 3.70 -6.29 7.93
N PRO A 38 4.29 -6.03 9.11
CA PRO A 38 4.96 -7.05 9.89
C PRO A 38 4.03 -8.26 10.11
N PRO A 39 4.52 -9.50 9.94
CA PRO A 39 3.68 -10.66 10.10
C PRO A 39 3.13 -10.73 11.53
N GLN A 40 1.80 -10.76 11.66
CA GLN A 40 1.15 -11.18 12.90
C GLN A 40 1.03 -12.70 12.86
N GLU A 41 1.53 -13.40 13.88
CA GLU A 41 1.42 -14.86 14.00
C GLU A 41 1.95 -15.64 12.78
N ASN A 42 3.11 -15.24 12.22
CA ASN A 42 3.74 -15.83 11.03
C ASN A 42 2.93 -15.72 9.72
N THR A 43 1.93 -14.85 9.67
CA THR A 43 1.20 -14.58 8.43
C THR A 43 1.64 -13.25 7.86
N GLU A 44 2.34 -13.29 6.72
CA GLU A 44 2.62 -12.08 5.93
C GLU A 44 1.30 -11.44 5.51
N MET A 45 1.20 -10.12 5.64
CA MET A 45 0.04 -9.37 5.21
C MET A 45 0.48 -8.17 4.38
N VAL A 46 -0.37 -7.83 3.42
CA VAL A 46 -0.25 -6.61 2.63
C VAL A 46 -1.39 -5.69 3.01
N GLN A 47 -1.07 -4.44 3.33
CA GLN A 47 -2.05 -3.40 3.58
C GLN A 47 -2.15 -2.49 2.36
N THR A 48 -3.36 -2.30 1.85
CA THR A 48 -3.67 -1.33 0.80
C THR A 48 -4.44 -0.16 1.40
N THR A 49 -3.94 1.05 1.23
CA THR A 49 -4.62 2.30 1.58
C THR A 49 -5.03 3.02 0.29
N ILE A 50 -6.32 3.37 0.18
CA ILE A 50 -6.88 4.12 -0.95
C ILE A 50 -7.47 5.41 -0.40
N GLN A 51 -6.93 6.54 -0.84
CA GLN A 51 -7.33 7.87 -0.41
C GLN A 51 -7.86 8.69 -1.58
N TYR A 52 -9.01 9.33 -1.38
CA TYR A 52 -9.51 10.32 -2.33
C TYR A 52 -8.73 11.64 -2.20
N ILE A 53 -8.20 12.12 -3.31
CA ILE A 53 -7.45 13.39 -3.44
C ILE A 53 -8.06 14.31 -4.50
N GLY A 54 -9.22 13.96 -5.04
CA GLY A 54 -9.95 14.75 -6.03
C GLY A 54 -10.62 16.00 -5.43
N LYS A 55 -11.39 16.70 -6.29
CA LYS A 55 -12.04 17.97 -5.94
C LYS A 55 -13.57 17.90 -5.88
N GLU A 56 -14.19 16.78 -6.25
CA GLU A 56 -15.64 16.61 -6.13
C GLU A 56 -16.07 16.60 -4.66
N ASP A 57 -17.24 17.19 -4.41
CA ASP A 57 -17.84 17.31 -3.07
C ASP A 57 -18.51 16.01 -2.59
N SER A 58 -18.62 15.00 -3.45
CA SER A 58 -19.17 13.69 -3.11
C SER A 58 -18.58 12.58 -3.97
N ILE A 59 -18.56 11.37 -3.40
CA ILE A 59 -18.18 10.13 -4.06
C ILE A 59 -19.37 9.19 -3.91
N ASN A 60 -19.86 8.65 -5.01
CA ASN A 60 -20.96 7.69 -5.05
C ASN A 60 -20.49 6.42 -5.74
N ASP A 61 -21.06 5.29 -5.32
CA ASP A 61 -20.82 3.97 -5.91
C ASP A 61 -19.33 3.62 -6.04
N PHE A 62 -18.55 3.94 -5.01
CA PHE A 62 -17.13 3.60 -4.96
C PHE A 62 -16.96 2.07 -4.99
N LYS A 63 -16.10 1.59 -5.90
CA LYS A 63 -15.67 0.21 -5.98
C LYS A 63 -14.20 0.20 -6.32
N PHE A 64 -13.47 -0.78 -5.79
CA PHE A 64 -12.10 -1.01 -6.22
C PHE A 64 -11.82 -2.48 -6.42
N LYS A 65 -10.85 -2.75 -7.28
CA LYS A 65 -10.31 -4.09 -7.53
C LYS A 65 -8.80 -4.00 -7.69
N LEU A 66 -8.07 -4.65 -6.80
CA LEU A 66 -6.62 -4.75 -6.81
C LEU A 66 -6.21 -6.18 -7.16
N VAL A 67 -5.43 -6.35 -8.23
CA VAL A 67 -5.08 -7.65 -8.80
C VAL A 67 -3.61 -7.71 -9.19
N SER A 68 -2.93 -8.75 -8.73
CA SER A 68 -1.66 -9.25 -9.23
C SER A 68 -1.66 -10.79 -9.16
N ASP A 69 -0.54 -11.42 -9.51
CA ASP A 69 -0.38 -12.87 -9.30
C ASP A 69 -0.45 -13.24 -7.80
N ALA A 70 -0.02 -12.32 -6.93
CA ALA A 70 0.07 -12.52 -5.49
C ALA A 70 -1.13 -11.98 -4.71
N ILE A 71 -1.79 -10.92 -5.19
CA ILE A 71 -2.83 -10.20 -4.45
C ILE A 71 -4.11 -10.17 -5.28
N SER A 72 -5.25 -10.43 -4.64
CA SER A 72 -6.56 -10.26 -5.26
C SER A 72 -7.56 -9.83 -4.20
N VAL A 73 -7.89 -8.54 -4.18
CA VAL A 73 -8.84 -7.96 -3.23
C VAL A 73 -9.73 -6.94 -3.92
N SER A 74 -10.97 -6.85 -3.48
CA SER A 74 -11.95 -5.87 -3.96
C SER A 74 -12.80 -5.38 -2.81
N GLY A 75 -13.35 -4.19 -2.94
CA GLY A 75 -14.29 -3.64 -1.97
C GLY A 75 -15.20 -2.60 -2.61
N THR A 76 -16.27 -2.25 -1.90
CA THR A 76 -17.30 -1.33 -2.38
C THR A 76 -17.82 -0.48 -1.23
N ASP A 77 -18.15 0.77 -1.53
CA ASP A 77 -18.88 1.68 -0.65
C ASP A 77 -19.82 2.54 -1.49
N SER A 78 -21.13 2.45 -1.25
CA SER A 78 -22.12 3.14 -2.08
C SER A 78 -22.16 4.65 -1.86
N ALA A 79 -21.81 5.13 -0.65
CA ALA A 79 -21.90 6.56 -0.31
C ALA A 79 -20.84 6.95 0.73
N PRO A 80 -19.54 6.82 0.41
CA PRO A 80 -18.48 7.14 1.35
C PRO A 80 -18.49 8.63 1.73
N SER A 81 -18.31 8.90 3.03
CA SER A 81 -18.13 10.27 3.53
C SER A 81 -16.78 10.85 3.13
N LEU A 82 -16.73 12.16 2.88
CA LEU A 82 -15.48 12.91 2.71
C LEU A 82 -14.94 13.45 4.04
N PRO A 83 -13.61 13.48 4.25
CA PRO A 83 -12.58 12.92 3.39
C PRO A 83 -12.63 11.39 3.36
N PHE A 84 -12.50 10.81 2.17
CA PHE A 84 -12.59 9.36 2.02
C PHE A 84 -11.20 8.72 2.04
N ASN A 85 -11.04 7.74 2.92
CA ASN A 85 -9.88 6.89 3.06
C ASN A 85 -10.34 5.50 3.48
N THR A 86 -9.89 4.47 2.77
CA THR A 86 -10.13 3.07 3.15
C THR A 86 -8.81 2.31 3.20
N THR A 87 -8.73 1.39 4.16
CA THR A 87 -7.56 0.54 4.35
C THR A 87 -8.03 -0.91 4.41
N ILE A 88 -7.41 -1.77 3.63
CA ILE A 88 -7.71 -3.19 3.62
C ILE A 88 -6.44 -4.01 3.72
N SER A 89 -6.50 -5.07 4.54
CA SER A 89 -5.43 -6.04 4.68
C SER A 89 -5.77 -7.30 3.91
N THR A 90 -4.78 -7.89 3.26
CA THR A 90 -4.94 -9.12 2.48
C THR A 90 -3.72 -10.00 2.69
N ASN A 91 -3.96 -11.31 2.75
CA ASN A 91 -2.89 -12.29 2.81
C ASN A 91 -2.42 -12.54 1.37
N PRO A 92 -1.16 -12.25 1.04
CA PRO A 92 -0.65 -12.53 -0.29
C PRO A 92 -0.57 -14.05 -0.51
N LYS A 93 -0.71 -14.46 -1.77
CA LYS A 93 -0.58 -15.87 -2.19
C LYS A 93 0.87 -16.33 -2.31
N THR A 94 1.82 -15.41 -2.22
CA THR A 94 3.26 -15.63 -2.42
C THR A 94 4.05 -14.82 -1.41
N SER A 95 5.27 -15.28 -1.08
CA SER A 95 6.17 -14.59 -0.15
C SER A 95 6.80 -13.29 -0.69
N ASP A 96 6.61 -13.00 -1.98
CA ASP A 96 7.06 -11.74 -2.59
C ASP A 96 5.92 -11.10 -3.41
N PRO A 97 4.99 -10.42 -2.71
CA PRO A 97 3.79 -9.88 -3.35
C PRO A 97 4.03 -8.71 -4.31
N PHE A 98 5.23 -8.13 -4.30
CA PHE A 98 5.62 -6.99 -5.13
C PHE A 98 6.49 -7.38 -6.34
N SER A 99 6.80 -8.67 -6.50
CA SER A 99 7.58 -9.22 -7.63
C SER A 99 6.96 -8.97 -9.02
N LYS A 100 5.66 -8.63 -9.07
CA LYS A 100 4.90 -8.36 -10.29
C LYS A 100 4.09 -7.08 -10.15
N PRO A 101 3.82 -6.36 -11.26
CA PRO A 101 2.97 -5.19 -11.22
C PRO A 101 1.58 -5.49 -10.66
N ILE A 102 1.10 -4.61 -9.79
CA ILE A 102 -0.22 -4.70 -9.18
C ILE A 102 -1.14 -3.74 -9.93
N LYS A 103 -2.20 -4.27 -10.54
CA LYS A 103 -3.21 -3.46 -11.23
C LYS A 103 -4.30 -3.08 -10.24
N LEU A 104 -4.65 -1.79 -10.23
CA LEU A 104 -5.79 -1.28 -9.49
C LEU A 104 -6.76 -0.62 -10.46
N THR A 105 -8.03 -0.98 -10.32
CA THR A 105 -9.16 -0.31 -10.96
C THR A 105 -10.04 0.27 -9.85
N ILE A 106 -10.41 1.55 -9.97
CA ILE A 106 -11.36 2.25 -9.11
C ILE A 106 -12.52 2.73 -9.97
N GLU A 107 -13.74 2.38 -9.57
CA GLU A 107 -14.99 2.89 -10.14
C GLU A 107 -15.65 3.81 -9.12
N TRP A 108 -16.09 5.00 -9.53
CA TRP A 108 -16.76 5.97 -8.65
C TRP A 108 -17.45 7.04 -9.49
N ASN A 109 -18.61 7.57 -9.09
CA ASN A 109 -19.32 8.63 -9.83
C ASN A 109 -19.47 8.37 -11.35
N ASN A 110 -19.67 7.11 -11.76
CA ASN A 110 -19.67 6.66 -13.17
C ASN A 110 -18.35 6.89 -13.94
N GLN A 111 -17.24 7.08 -13.22
CA GLN A 111 -15.89 7.17 -13.75
C GLN A 111 -15.13 5.89 -13.42
N ILE A 112 -14.13 5.58 -14.25
CA ILE A 112 -13.20 4.48 -14.04
C ILE A 112 -11.80 5.08 -14.09
N GLU A 113 -11.00 4.81 -13.06
CA GLU A 113 -9.59 5.18 -12.99
C GLU A 113 -8.74 3.93 -12.75
N GLU A 114 -7.70 3.78 -13.56
CA GLU A 114 -6.81 2.63 -13.52
C GLU A 114 -5.38 3.08 -13.25
N MET A 115 -4.65 2.28 -12.48
CA MET A 115 -3.21 2.47 -12.28
C MET A 115 -2.50 1.12 -12.18
N THR A 116 -1.22 1.12 -12.50
CA THR A 116 -0.32 -0.02 -12.29
C THR A 116 0.74 0.40 -11.29
N LEU A 117 0.82 -0.32 -10.17
CA LEU A 117 1.77 -0.11 -9.09
C LEU A 117 2.93 -1.10 -9.24
N GLN A 118 4.15 -0.61 -9.17
CA GLN A 118 5.38 -1.40 -9.24
C GLN A 118 6.52 -0.61 -8.58
N GLN A 119 7.59 -1.30 -8.20
CA GLN A 119 8.82 -0.67 -7.71
C GLN A 119 9.56 0.09 -8.81
#